data_AF-W2SS91-F1
#
_entry.id   AF-W2SS91-F1
#
_cell.length_a   1.000
_cell.length_b   1.000
_cell.length_c   1.000
_cell.angle_alpha   90.00
_cell.angle_beta   90.00
_cell.angle_gamma   90.00
#
_symmetry.space_group_name_H-M   'P 1'
#
loop_
_entity.id
_entity.type
_entity.pdbx_description
1 polymer ?
#
loop_
_entity_poly.entity_id
_entity_poly.type
_entity_poly.pdbx_seq_one_letter_code
_entity_poly.pdbx_strand_id
1 'polypeptide(L)'
;VLEKSSASLTSLVPLSSKEQPATTSDILLNTYERLQEVIREPTLADRNALRRCIVEDANAISAFNEPLAGASRFIASLCEITSALESLTQVVLRGGGDISDAANTVHQELVRVRCAEYQFAGIPPQMASFLVEAGLFLSLLELFVEMSISPERYAQIVLRIRGVVTDAQKYVAISRWGMVGAPCDQALSLISAILEPLDCEQADGKKILSVGTFGHLLATHAPFLPDSFPDVGNIRSKWAQISEPNRDVAVEKPLRFVAGLPCAVRLVASLNYLDENDLRNLRVDYPNNSRDYFRPRPTDISKEGDRISSLVLISSSEAWSDAADVTLTLVLLASSSSQKIVAVPLLDSPSGAQPSSVRLRAHPMTRT
;
A
#
# COMPACT_ATOMS: atom_id res chain seq x y z
N VAL A 1 34.65 43.80 -42.82
CA VAL A 1 33.64 44.34 -43.76
C VAL A 1 32.85 43.15 -44.31
N LEU A 2 31.56 43.12 -43.97
CA LEU A 2 30.41 42.44 -44.61
C LEU A 2 30.52 40.98 -45.13
N GLU A 3 29.75 40.14 -44.41
CA GLU A 3 28.69 39.21 -44.86
C GLU A 3 28.89 38.14 -45.96
N LYS A 4 28.57 36.91 -45.51
CA LYS A 4 27.76 35.85 -46.13
C LYS A 4 28.28 35.14 -47.39
N SER A 5 28.50 33.83 -47.22
CA SER A 5 28.11 32.84 -48.23
C SER A 5 27.55 31.59 -47.56
N SER A 6 26.46 31.11 -48.14
CA SER A 6 25.59 30.01 -47.76
C SER A 6 26.20 28.62 -48.05
N ALA A 7 25.87 27.71 -47.14
CA ALA A 7 25.85 26.24 -47.20
C ALA A 7 26.34 25.51 -48.47
N SER A 8 27.25 24.55 -48.26
CA SER A 8 27.37 23.33 -49.05
C SER A 8 27.88 22.20 -48.14
N LEU A 9 27.12 21.10 -48.11
CA LEU A 9 27.34 19.88 -47.34
C LEU A 9 28.55 19.11 -47.88
N THR A 10 29.39 18.58 -46.99
CA THR A 10 30.10 17.33 -47.26
C THR A 10 30.49 16.63 -45.94
N SER A 11 29.83 15.48 -45.74
CA SER A 11 30.40 14.22 -45.25
C SER A 11 31.49 14.30 -44.18
N LEU A 12 31.12 13.93 -42.95
CA LEU A 12 31.99 13.19 -42.03
C LEU A 12 31.09 12.32 -41.14
N VAL A 13 31.05 11.03 -41.46
CA VAL A 13 30.62 9.97 -40.54
C VAL A 13 31.58 9.97 -39.35
N PRO A 14 31.07 9.77 -38.12
CA PRO A 14 31.74 8.83 -37.25
C PRO A 14 30.78 7.73 -36.77
N LEU A 15 31.08 6.51 -37.18
CA LEU A 15 30.84 5.32 -36.37
C LEU A 15 31.55 5.52 -35.03
N SER A 16 30.83 5.26 -33.95
CA SER A 16 31.29 4.48 -32.80
C SER A 16 30.38 4.82 -31.61
N SER A 17 29.43 3.92 -31.38
CA SER A 17 28.71 3.73 -30.13
C SER A 17 29.65 3.88 -28.93
N LYS A 18 29.60 5.05 -28.29
CA LYS A 18 29.82 5.11 -26.85
C LYS A 18 28.45 4.80 -26.25
N GLU A 19 28.30 3.61 -25.67
CA GLU A 19 27.23 3.37 -24.71
C GLU A 19 27.28 4.53 -23.71
N GLN A 20 26.32 5.44 -23.82
CA GLN A 20 26.06 6.38 -22.74
C GLN A 20 25.69 5.52 -21.54
N PRO A 21 26.26 5.77 -20.35
CA PRO A 21 25.85 5.03 -19.17
C PRO A 21 24.33 5.20 -19.05
N ALA A 22 23.61 4.08 -19.07
CA ALA A 22 22.17 4.05 -18.88
C ALA A 22 21.84 4.97 -17.70
N THR A 23 20.96 5.95 -17.92
CA THR A 23 20.55 6.84 -16.83
C THR A 23 19.96 5.96 -15.74
N THR A 24 20.12 6.30 -14.46
CA THR A 24 19.63 5.41 -13.39
C THR A 24 18.10 5.19 -13.47
N SER A 25 17.38 6.06 -14.18
CA SER A 25 15.97 5.86 -14.56
C SER A 25 15.76 4.67 -15.51
N ASP A 26 16.67 4.43 -16.46
CA ASP A 26 16.60 3.30 -17.40
C ASP A 26 16.75 1.96 -16.67
N ILE A 27 17.53 1.93 -15.58
CA ILE A 27 17.67 0.75 -14.72
C ILE A 27 16.33 0.38 -14.07
N LEU A 28 15.55 1.38 -13.64
CA LEU A 28 14.22 1.13 -13.07
C LEU A 28 13.20 0.69 -14.10
N LEU A 29 13.22 1.28 -15.30
CA LEU A 29 12.36 0.84 -16.40
C LEU A 29 12.66 -0.62 -16.77
N ASN A 30 13.93 -0.99 -16.90
CA ASN A 30 14.33 -2.38 -17.12
C ASN A 30 13.89 -3.29 -15.96
N THR A 31 13.99 -2.83 -14.71
CA THR A 31 13.50 -3.60 -13.54
C THR A 31 11.99 -3.85 -13.62
N TYR A 32 11.21 -2.86 -14.10
CA TYR A 32 9.78 -3.02 -14.33
C TYR A 32 9.47 -3.94 -15.51
N GLU A 33 10.18 -3.81 -16.63
CA GLU A 33 10.04 -4.70 -17.79
C GLU A 33 10.32 -6.16 -17.38
N ARG A 34 11.40 -6.42 -16.63
CA ARG A 34 11.68 -7.74 -16.06
C ARG A 34 10.52 -8.27 -15.22
N LEU A 35 9.86 -7.43 -14.43
CA LEU A 35 8.68 -7.82 -13.65
C LEU A 35 7.50 -8.23 -14.55
N GLN A 36 7.28 -7.53 -15.66
CA GLN A 36 6.26 -7.92 -16.64
C GLN A 36 6.61 -9.25 -17.32
N GLU A 37 7.89 -9.48 -17.63
CA GLU A 37 8.35 -10.70 -18.28
C GLU A 37 8.25 -11.94 -17.40
N VAL A 38 8.23 -11.79 -16.07
CA VAL A 38 8.02 -12.92 -15.13
C VAL A 38 6.81 -13.76 -15.54
N ILE A 39 5.73 -13.17 -16.04
CA ILE A 39 4.52 -13.92 -16.39
C ILE A 39 4.74 -14.96 -17.50
N ARG A 40 5.81 -14.81 -18.29
CA ARG A 40 6.17 -15.73 -19.38
C ARG A 40 6.78 -17.04 -18.87
N GLU A 41 7.30 -17.05 -17.65
CA GLU A 41 7.88 -18.26 -17.08
C GLU A 41 6.80 -19.30 -16.76
N PRO A 42 7.04 -20.59 -17.04
CA PRO A 42 5.99 -21.61 -17.04
C PRO A 42 5.57 -22.04 -15.63
N THR A 43 6.47 -22.02 -14.66
CA THR A 43 6.19 -22.52 -13.30
C THR A 43 6.00 -21.38 -12.30
N LEU A 44 5.16 -21.58 -11.28
CA LEU A 44 5.01 -20.63 -10.18
C LEU A 44 6.33 -20.47 -9.40
N ALA A 45 7.10 -21.54 -9.25
CA ALA A 45 8.35 -21.54 -8.49
C ALA A 45 9.42 -20.65 -9.15
N ASP A 46 9.59 -20.78 -10.47
CA ASP A 46 10.54 -19.96 -11.24
C ASP A 46 10.12 -18.49 -11.22
N ARG A 47 8.82 -18.22 -11.38
CA ARG A 47 8.25 -16.88 -11.27
C ARG A 47 8.54 -16.24 -9.92
N ASN A 48 8.30 -16.96 -8.84
CA ASN A 48 8.58 -16.47 -7.49
C ASN A 48 10.08 -16.35 -7.20
N ALA A 49 10.96 -17.10 -7.88
CA ALA A 49 12.40 -16.93 -7.79
C ALA A 49 12.86 -15.64 -8.48
N LEU A 50 12.36 -15.35 -9.69
CA LEU A 50 12.66 -14.10 -10.39
C LEU A 50 12.12 -12.88 -9.65
N ARG A 51 10.90 -12.95 -9.12
CA ARG A 51 10.31 -11.88 -8.30
C ARG A 51 11.17 -11.55 -7.08
N ARG A 52 11.73 -12.55 -6.40
CA ARG A 52 12.65 -12.32 -5.27
C ARG A 52 13.91 -11.56 -5.71
N CYS A 53 14.52 -11.95 -6.83
CA CYS A 53 15.68 -11.24 -7.38
C CYS A 53 15.34 -9.78 -7.73
N ILE A 54 14.17 -9.53 -8.32
CA ILE A 54 13.70 -8.18 -8.66
C ILE A 54 13.49 -7.33 -7.40
N VAL A 55 12.90 -7.90 -6.34
CA VAL A 55 12.72 -7.19 -5.06
C VAL A 55 14.07 -6.87 -4.43
N GLU A 56 15.03 -7.79 -4.46
CA GLU A 56 16.40 -7.55 -3.98
C GLU A 56 17.08 -6.42 -4.76
N ASP A 57 17.00 -6.44 -6.09
CA ASP A 57 17.53 -5.38 -6.96
C ASP A 57 16.87 -4.02 -6.65
N ALA A 58 15.55 -3.97 -6.57
CA ALA A 58 14.80 -2.76 -6.27
C ALA A 58 15.13 -2.18 -4.89
N ASN A 59 15.30 -3.04 -3.87
CA ASN A 59 15.71 -2.62 -2.54
C ASN A 59 17.15 -2.09 -2.54
N ALA A 60 18.06 -2.69 -3.31
CA ALA A 60 19.41 -2.19 -3.47
C ALA A 60 19.41 -0.80 -4.14
N ILE A 61 18.68 -0.62 -5.25
CA ILE A 61 18.57 0.70 -5.91
C ILE A 61 18.02 1.73 -4.93
N SER A 62 17.01 1.37 -4.14
CA SER A 62 16.41 2.26 -3.14
C SER A 62 17.39 2.71 -2.05
N ALA A 63 18.27 1.81 -1.60
CA ALA A 63 19.26 2.11 -0.57
C ALA A 63 20.39 3.02 -1.09
N PHE A 64 20.78 2.89 -2.36
CA PHE A 64 21.93 3.60 -2.93
C PHE A 64 21.56 4.84 -3.76
N ASN A 65 20.30 4.99 -4.17
CA ASN A 65 19.83 6.11 -4.98
C ASN A 65 18.59 6.77 -4.39
N GLU A 66 18.80 7.78 -3.54
CA GLU A 66 17.72 8.53 -2.87
C GLU A 66 16.68 9.14 -3.85
N PRO A 67 17.07 9.79 -4.97
CA PRO A 67 16.11 10.30 -5.95
C PRO A 67 15.16 9.24 -6.52
N LEU A 68 15.61 7.99 -6.63
CA LEU A 68 14.86 6.88 -7.19
C LEU A 68 14.27 5.95 -6.13
N ALA A 69 14.50 6.23 -4.85
CA ALA A 69 14.17 5.31 -3.77
C ALA A 69 12.66 5.04 -3.65
N GLY A 70 11.84 6.06 -3.87
CA GLY A 70 10.38 5.93 -3.88
C GLY A 70 9.87 5.02 -5.00
N ALA A 71 10.30 5.29 -6.23
CA ALA A 71 9.93 4.47 -7.39
C ALA A 71 10.42 3.02 -7.28
N SER A 72 11.65 2.81 -6.81
CA SER A 72 12.23 1.48 -6.62
C SER A 72 11.40 0.65 -5.62
N ARG A 73 11.04 1.24 -4.47
CA ARG A 73 10.15 0.60 -3.49
C ARG A 73 8.76 0.34 -4.02
N PHE A 74 8.26 1.23 -4.87
CA PHE A 74 6.97 1.02 -5.51
C PHE A 74 7.02 -0.21 -6.42
N ILE A 75 8.06 -0.39 -7.23
CA ILE A 75 8.27 -1.62 -8.02
C ILE A 75 8.34 -2.86 -7.11
N ALA A 76 9.10 -2.80 -6.00
CA ALA A 76 9.16 -3.90 -5.05
C ALA A 76 7.75 -4.25 -4.49
N SER A 77 6.96 -3.24 -4.16
CA SER A 77 5.57 -3.41 -3.69
C SER A 77 4.68 -4.05 -4.77
N LEU A 78 4.78 -3.62 -6.03
CA LEU A 78 4.05 -4.22 -7.15
C LEU A 78 4.46 -5.70 -7.35
N CYS A 79 5.75 -5.99 -7.20
CA CYS A 79 6.28 -7.35 -7.30
C CYS A 79 5.73 -8.27 -6.20
N GLU A 80 5.67 -7.79 -4.95
CA GLU A 80 5.07 -8.52 -3.84
C GLU A 80 3.56 -8.73 -4.03
N ILE A 81 2.82 -7.68 -4.43
CA ILE A 81 1.38 -7.75 -4.68
C ILE A 81 1.06 -8.75 -5.80
N THR A 82 1.81 -8.73 -6.90
CA THR A 82 1.61 -9.69 -8.01
C THR A 82 1.98 -11.11 -7.63
N SER A 83 3.04 -11.30 -6.85
CA SER A 83 3.38 -12.61 -6.27
C SER A 83 2.26 -13.15 -5.39
N ALA A 84 1.67 -12.28 -4.56
CA ALA A 84 0.58 -12.61 -3.65
C ALA A 84 -0.71 -12.95 -4.39
N LEU A 85 -1.14 -12.11 -5.33
CA LEU A 85 -2.30 -12.35 -6.20
C LEU A 85 -2.23 -13.74 -6.83
N GLU A 86 -1.07 -14.07 -7.40
CA GLU A 86 -0.90 -15.36 -8.06
C GLU A 86 -0.86 -16.53 -7.07
N SER A 87 -0.05 -16.44 -6.02
CA SER A 87 0.15 -17.53 -5.06
C SER A 87 -1.14 -17.82 -4.29
N LEU A 88 -1.86 -16.79 -3.86
CA LEU A 88 -3.14 -16.94 -3.17
C LEU A 88 -4.23 -17.51 -4.08
N THR A 89 -4.28 -17.08 -5.33
CA THR A 89 -5.21 -17.66 -6.32
C THR A 89 -4.95 -19.16 -6.48
N GLN A 90 -3.69 -19.59 -6.56
CA GLN A 90 -3.33 -21.01 -6.65
C GLN A 90 -3.72 -21.78 -5.38
N VAL A 91 -3.42 -21.24 -4.19
CA VAL A 91 -3.74 -21.90 -2.91
C VAL A 91 -5.25 -22.03 -2.73
N VAL A 92 -5.99 -20.93 -2.92
CA VAL A 92 -7.44 -20.85 -2.66
C VAL A 92 -8.25 -21.61 -3.70
N LEU A 93 -7.91 -21.50 -5.00
CA LEU A 93 -8.73 -22.09 -6.06
C LEU A 93 -8.30 -23.52 -6.43
N ARG A 94 -7.04 -23.92 -6.19
CA ARG A 94 -6.52 -25.24 -6.57
C ARG A 94 -6.20 -26.16 -5.39
N GLY A 95 -6.47 -25.73 -4.16
CA GLY A 95 -6.37 -26.59 -2.96
C GLY A 95 -4.94 -26.89 -2.53
N GLY A 96 -4.00 -25.95 -2.75
CA GLY A 96 -2.58 -26.13 -2.46
C GLY A 96 -2.16 -25.98 -1.00
N GLY A 97 -3.08 -25.62 -0.09
CA GLY A 97 -2.77 -25.35 1.32
C GLY A 97 -4.03 -25.27 2.20
N ASP A 98 -3.83 -24.91 3.47
CA ASP A 98 -4.94 -24.72 4.42
C ASP A 98 -5.75 -23.46 4.05
N ILE A 99 -7.02 -23.67 3.69
CA ILE A 99 -7.94 -22.62 3.24
C ILE A 99 -8.21 -21.62 4.39
N SER A 100 -8.13 -22.05 5.65
CA SER A 100 -8.33 -21.16 6.80
C SER A 100 -7.15 -20.19 7.00
N ASP A 101 -5.92 -20.65 6.79
CA ASP A 101 -4.72 -19.81 6.78
C ASP A 101 -4.69 -18.87 5.57
N ALA A 102 -5.30 -19.29 4.45
CA ALA A 102 -5.41 -18.46 3.26
C ALA A 102 -6.20 -17.17 3.53
N ALA A 103 -7.28 -17.21 4.33
CA ALA A 103 -8.04 -16.00 4.68
C ALA A 103 -7.18 -14.97 5.44
N ASN A 104 -6.40 -15.43 6.43
CA ASN A 104 -5.48 -14.56 7.17
C ASN A 104 -4.39 -13.98 6.27
N THR A 105 -3.87 -14.80 5.35
CA THR A 105 -2.85 -14.36 4.39
C THR A 105 -3.43 -13.32 3.44
N VAL A 106 -4.63 -13.55 2.88
CA VAL A 106 -5.33 -12.57 2.03
C VAL A 106 -5.53 -11.24 2.76
N HIS A 107 -5.89 -11.27 4.05
CA HIS A 107 -6.04 -10.06 4.85
C HIS A 107 -4.72 -9.28 4.99
N GLN A 108 -3.60 -9.96 5.21
CA GLN A 108 -2.28 -9.32 5.26
C GLN A 108 -1.90 -8.70 3.91
N GLU A 109 -2.23 -9.37 2.81
CA GLU A 109 -1.98 -8.88 1.46
C GLU A 109 -2.85 -7.67 1.09
N LEU A 110 -4.09 -7.61 1.58
CA LEU A 110 -4.92 -6.41 1.49
C LEU A 110 -4.28 -5.22 2.20
N VAL A 111 -3.67 -5.43 3.38
CA VAL A 111 -2.91 -4.37 4.08
C VAL A 111 -1.71 -3.93 3.23
N ARG A 112 -1.00 -4.85 2.59
CA ARG A 112 0.12 -4.53 1.67
C ARG A 112 -0.34 -3.67 0.49
N VAL A 113 -1.47 -3.99 -0.14
CA VAL A 113 -2.05 -3.16 -1.21
C VAL A 113 -2.36 -1.75 -0.70
N ARG A 114 -2.97 -1.60 0.49
CA ARG A 114 -3.22 -0.28 1.09
C ARG A 114 -1.93 0.46 1.41
N CYS A 115 -0.87 -0.22 1.84
CA CYS A 115 0.44 0.41 1.99
C CYS A 115 0.94 0.96 0.64
N ALA A 116 0.86 0.20 -0.44
CA ALA A 116 1.26 0.67 -1.76
C ALA A 116 0.41 1.85 -2.28
N GLU A 117 -0.88 1.93 -1.94
CA GLU A 117 -1.74 3.05 -2.31
C GLU A 117 -1.41 4.34 -1.55
N TYR A 118 -1.12 4.24 -0.24
CA TYR A 118 -1.04 5.41 0.63
C TYR A 118 0.39 5.82 1.01
N GLN A 119 1.39 4.94 0.92
CA GLN A 119 2.80 5.24 1.25
C GLN A 119 3.54 6.00 0.15
N PHE A 120 2.95 6.15 -1.04
CA PHE A 120 3.62 6.81 -2.16
C PHE A 120 2.80 8.00 -2.66
N ALA A 121 3.51 9.07 -3.02
CA ALA A 121 2.97 10.24 -3.71
C ALA A 121 3.38 10.19 -5.19
N GLY A 122 2.58 10.82 -6.05
CA GLY A 122 2.85 10.86 -7.49
C GLY A 122 2.64 9.53 -8.21
N ILE A 123 1.84 8.61 -7.64
CA ILE A 123 1.51 7.33 -8.29
C ILE A 123 0.77 7.63 -9.60
N PRO A 124 1.23 7.08 -10.75
CA PRO A 124 0.54 7.26 -12.00
C PRO A 124 -0.88 6.68 -11.96
N PRO A 125 -1.85 7.29 -12.66
CA PRO A 125 -3.24 6.84 -12.64
C PRO A 125 -3.41 5.35 -12.99
N GLN A 126 -2.69 4.84 -13.99
CA GLN A 126 -2.77 3.42 -14.38
C GLN A 126 -2.33 2.47 -13.25
N MET A 127 -1.30 2.84 -12.50
CA MET A 127 -0.80 2.06 -11.36
C MET A 127 -1.77 2.14 -10.17
N ALA A 128 -2.36 3.31 -9.93
CA ALA A 128 -3.38 3.48 -8.92
C ALA A 128 -4.62 2.62 -9.21
N SER A 129 -5.06 2.56 -10.48
CA SER A 129 -6.13 1.65 -10.91
C SER A 129 -5.81 0.20 -10.62
N PHE A 130 -4.60 -0.25 -11.01
CA PHE A 130 -4.15 -1.61 -10.74
C PHE A 130 -4.18 -1.97 -9.24
N LEU A 131 -3.76 -1.07 -8.35
CA LEU A 131 -3.82 -1.31 -6.90
C LEU A 131 -5.26 -1.47 -6.40
N VAL A 132 -6.19 -0.63 -6.88
CA VAL A 132 -7.62 -0.75 -6.55
C VAL A 132 -8.18 -2.09 -7.04
N GLU A 133 -7.81 -2.51 -8.26
CA GLU A 133 -8.23 -3.78 -8.86
C GLU A 133 -7.64 -4.98 -8.09
N ALA A 134 -6.38 -4.91 -7.68
CA ALA A 134 -5.75 -5.92 -6.84
C ALA A 134 -6.44 -6.03 -5.47
N GLY A 135 -6.78 -4.88 -4.86
CA GLY A 135 -7.53 -4.83 -3.60
C GLY A 135 -8.95 -5.42 -3.74
N LEU A 136 -9.66 -5.10 -4.82
CA LEU A 136 -10.94 -5.70 -5.16
C LEU A 136 -10.81 -7.23 -5.29
N PHE A 137 -9.85 -7.69 -6.08
CA PHE A 137 -9.64 -9.11 -6.35
C PHE A 137 -9.33 -9.90 -5.07
N LEU A 138 -8.40 -9.41 -4.24
CA LEU A 138 -8.07 -10.04 -2.96
C LEU A 138 -9.28 -10.05 -2.00
N SER A 139 -10.07 -8.98 -1.96
CA SER A 139 -11.29 -8.94 -1.13
C SER A 139 -12.31 -9.97 -1.58
N LEU A 140 -12.48 -10.16 -2.89
CA LEU A 140 -13.36 -11.19 -3.44
C LEU A 140 -12.81 -12.60 -3.16
N LEU A 141 -11.49 -12.77 -3.17
CA LEU A 141 -10.83 -14.03 -2.81
C LEU A 141 -11.04 -14.39 -1.33
N GLU A 142 -10.98 -13.40 -0.43
CA GLU A 142 -11.32 -13.57 1.00
C GLU A 142 -12.78 -14.02 1.17
N LEU A 143 -13.71 -13.38 0.46
CA LEU A 143 -15.14 -13.72 0.51
C LEU A 143 -15.43 -15.08 -0.13
N PHE A 144 -14.67 -15.50 -1.14
CA PHE A 144 -14.74 -16.83 -1.73
C PHE A 144 -14.32 -17.90 -0.70
N VAL A 145 -13.23 -17.66 0.03
CA VAL A 145 -12.78 -18.54 1.12
C VAL A 145 -13.88 -18.67 2.18
N GLU A 146 -14.46 -17.55 2.62
CA GLU A 146 -15.54 -17.56 3.61
C GLU A 146 -16.78 -18.29 3.09
N MET A 147 -17.13 -18.14 1.81
CA MET A 147 -18.25 -18.86 1.18
C MET A 147 -18.00 -20.37 1.15
N SER A 148 -16.75 -20.78 0.99
CA SER A 148 -16.34 -22.19 0.93
C SER A 148 -16.32 -22.86 2.31
N ILE A 149 -15.91 -22.14 3.36
CA ILE A 149 -15.82 -22.66 4.73
C ILE A 149 -17.16 -22.55 5.48
N SER A 150 -17.90 -21.46 5.27
CA SER A 150 -19.11 -21.10 6.03
C SER A 150 -20.31 -20.84 5.09
N PRO A 151 -20.78 -21.85 4.34
CA PRO A 151 -21.89 -21.70 3.41
C PRO A 151 -23.20 -21.27 4.09
N GLU A 152 -23.37 -21.54 5.39
CA GLU A 152 -24.51 -21.07 6.19
C GLU A 152 -24.60 -19.53 6.29
N ARG A 153 -23.49 -18.82 6.07
CA ARG A 153 -23.42 -17.35 6.05
C ARG A 153 -23.62 -16.74 4.66
N TYR A 154 -23.99 -17.53 3.66
CA TYR A 154 -24.09 -17.10 2.25
C TYR A 154 -24.78 -15.74 2.06
N ALA A 155 -25.93 -15.51 2.70
CA ALA A 155 -26.65 -14.24 2.58
C ALA A 155 -25.83 -13.02 3.06
N GLN A 156 -25.07 -13.16 4.15
CA GLN A 156 -24.19 -12.11 4.66
C GLN A 156 -22.98 -11.91 3.76
N ILE A 157 -22.42 -13.00 3.23
CA ILE A 157 -21.29 -12.97 2.31
C ILE A 157 -21.67 -12.25 1.02
N VAL A 158 -22.85 -12.53 0.45
CA VAL A 158 -23.36 -11.83 -0.74
C VAL A 158 -23.51 -10.33 -0.50
N LEU A 159 -24.02 -9.91 0.66
CA LEU A 159 -24.11 -8.49 1.00
C LEU A 159 -22.71 -7.85 1.07
N ARG A 160 -21.71 -8.56 1.58
CA ARG A 160 -20.31 -8.09 1.60
C ARG A 160 -19.70 -8.04 0.20
N ILE A 161 -19.97 -9.02 -0.67
CA ILE A 161 -19.56 -8.99 -2.09
C ILE A 161 -20.11 -7.74 -2.76
N ARG A 162 -21.41 -7.45 -2.57
CA ARG A 162 -22.03 -6.22 -3.08
C ARG A 162 -21.39 -4.96 -2.53
N GLY A 163 -21.06 -4.93 -1.24
CA GLY A 163 -20.35 -3.83 -0.60
C GLY A 163 -18.99 -3.57 -1.23
N VAL A 164 -18.19 -4.62 -1.42
CA VAL A 164 -16.87 -4.56 -2.08
C VAL A 164 -16.98 -4.07 -3.52
N VAL A 165 -17.94 -4.59 -4.29
CA VAL A 165 -18.18 -4.17 -5.69
C VAL A 165 -18.65 -2.71 -5.76
N THR A 166 -19.57 -2.31 -4.88
CA THR A 166 -20.06 -0.92 -4.82
C THR A 166 -18.93 0.04 -4.44
N ASP A 167 -18.04 -0.36 -3.53
CA ASP A 167 -16.86 0.41 -3.17
C ASP A 167 -15.91 0.56 -4.37
N ALA A 168 -15.59 -0.52 -5.07
CA ALA A 168 -14.78 -0.46 -6.29
C ALA A 168 -15.42 0.44 -7.35
N GLN A 169 -16.73 0.30 -7.59
CA GLN A 169 -17.48 1.18 -8.47
C GLN A 169 -17.49 2.62 -7.97
N LYS A 170 -17.47 2.86 -6.66
CA LYS A 170 -17.36 4.20 -6.09
C LYS A 170 -15.96 4.78 -6.33
N TYR A 171 -14.89 4.01 -6.28
CA TYR A 171 -13.58 4.47 -6.73
C TYR A 171 -13.61 4.86 -8.23
N VAL A 172 -14.34 4.09 -9.06
CA VAL A 172 -14.60 4.37 -10.49
C VAL A 172 -15.60 5.52 -10.71
N ALA A 173 -16.47 5.84 -9.76
CA ALA A 173 -17.44 6.93 -9.85
C ALA A 173 -16.88 8.24 -9.29
N ILE A 174 -16.02 8.15 -8.26
CA ILE A 174 -15.21 9.26 -7.73
C ILE A 174 -14.12 9.65 -8.75
N SER A 175 -13.82 8.79 -9.75
CA SER A 175 -13.12 9.23 -10.97
C SER A 175 -13.99 10.09 -11.90
N ARG A 176 -14.27 11.31 -11.45
CA ARG A 176 -14.26 12.51 -12.29
C ARG A 176 -13.40 13.54 -11.54
N TRP A 177 -12.09 13.73 -11.80
CA TRP A 177 -11.51 14.12 -13.09
C TRP A 177 -9.95 14.03 -13.15
N GLY A 178 -9.29 12.97 -12.63
CA GLY A 178 -7.86 12.76 -13.00
C GLY A 178 -6.93 11.88 -12.16
N MET A 179 -7.35 11.36 -10.99
CA MET A 179 -6.37 10.84 -10.01
C MET A 179 -6.10 9.33 -10.04
N VAL A 180 -7.07 8.46 -10.35
CA VAL A 180 -6.95 6.99 -10.15
C VAL A 180 -6.92 6.18 -11.45
N GLY A 181 -7.06 6.83 -12.62
CA GLY A 181 -7.02 6.14 -13.92
C GLY A 181 -8.34 5.44 -14.25
N ALA A 182 -8.45 4.95 -15.49
CA ALA A 182 -9.62 4.16 -15.91
C ALA A 182 -9.40 2.68 -15.52
N PRO A 183 -10.44 1.98 -15.02
CA PRO A 183 -10.34 0.56 -14.72
C PRO A 183 -10.08 -0.26 -15.98
N CYS A 184 -9.36 -1.37 -15.84
CA CYS A 184 -9.17 -2.27 -16.97
C CYS A 184 -10.45 -3.05 -17.32
N ASP A 185 -10.53 -3.49 -18.58
CA ASP A 185 -11.68 -4.26 -19.09
C ASP A 185 -11.90 -5.57 -18.30
N GLN A 186 -10.83 -6.15 -17.76
CA GLN A 186 -10.89 -7.37 -16.96
C GLN A 186 -11.61 -7.14 -15.62
N ALA A 187 -11.32 -6.03 -14.95
CA ALA A 187 -11.96 -5.65 -13.71
C ALA A 187 -13.45 -5.31 -13.91
N LEU A 188 -13.77 -4.60 -15.00
CA LEU A 188 -15.15 -4.29 -15.36
C LEU A 188 -15.95 -5.57 -15.68
N SER A 189 -15.33 -6.50 -16.40
CA SER A 189 -15.91 -7.78 -16.76
C SER A 189 -16.15 -8.66 -15.53
N LEU A 190 -15.19 -8.69 -14.57
CA LEU A 190 -15.36 -9.38 -13.28
C LEU A 190 -16.53 -8.81 -12.48
N ILE A 191 -16.59 -7.47 -12.34
CA ILE A 191 -17.68 -6.78 -11.63
C ILE A 191 -19.03 -7.13 -12.27
N SER A 192 -19.13 -7.01 -13.60
CA SER A 192 -20.37 -7.30 -14.33
C SER A 192 -20.80 -8.76 -14.16
N ALA A 193 -19.86 -9.70 -14.29
CA ALA A 193 -20.15 -11.13 -14.19
C ALA A 193 -20.51 -11.59 -12.77
N ILE A 194 -20.02 -10.90 -11.75
CA ILE A 194 -20.44 -11.12 -10.35
C ILE A 194 -21.82 -10.52 -10.10
N LEU A 195 -22.11 -9.33 -10.63
CA LEU A 195 -23.40 -8.66 -10.42
C LEU A 195 -24.54 -9.34 -11.17
N GLU A 196 -24.32 -9.89 -12.36
CA GLU A 196 -25.35 -10.56 -13.16
C GLU A 196 -26.16 -11.60 -12.36
N PRO A 197 -25.55 -12.62 -11.70
CA PRO A 197 -26.30 -13.58 -10.90
C PRO A 197 -26.90 -12.95 -9.63
N LEU A 198 -26.31 -11.87 -9.10
CA LEU A 198 -26.78 -11.24 -7.87
C LEU A 198 -27.99 -10.33 -8.10
N ASP A 199 -28.07 -9.63 -9.23
CA ASP A 199 -29.10 -8.64 -9.60
C ASP A 199 -30.31 -9.22 -10.33
N CYS A 200 -30.30 -10.52 -10.65
CA CYS A 200 -31.43 -11.19 -11.30
C CYS A 200 -32.67 -11.22 -10.39
N GLU A 201 -33.54 -10.21 -10.52
CA GLU A 201 -34.90 -10.19 -9.93
C GLU A 201 -35.96 -10.86 -10.84
N GLN A 202 -35.63 -11.26 -12.06
CA GLN A 202 -36.64 -11.70 -13.05
C GLN A 202 -36.85 -13.23 -13.13
N ALA A 203 -38.02 -13.62 -12.63
CA ALA A 203 -38.98 -14.57 -13.18
C ALA A 203 -38.68 -16.08 -13.32
N ASP A 204 -37.44 -16.56 -13.24
CA ASP A 204 -37.20 -18.03 -13.32
C ASP A 204 -35.98 -18.46 -12.49
N GLY A 205 -36.22 -18.75 -11.20
CA GLY A 205 -35.20 -19.19 -10.25
C GLY A 205 -34.23 -18.09 -9.81
N LYS A 206 -34.01 -17.95 -8.49
CA LYS A 206 -32.91 -17.12 -7.98
C LYS A 206 -31.59 -17.71 -8.50
N LYS A 207 -30.92 -17.05 -9.46
CA LYS A 207 -29.54 -17.42 -9.83
C LYS A 207 -28.68 -17.24 -8.58
N ILE A 208 -28.11 -18.33 -8.09
CA ILE A 208 -27.20 -18.32 -6.94
C ILE A 208 -25.78 -18.18 -7.48
N LEU A 209 -24.98 -17.30 -6.89
CA LEU A 209 -23.55 -17.26 -7.14
C LEU A 209 -22.93 -18.48 -6.46
N SER A 210 -22.83 -19.59 -7.20
CA SER A 210 -22.25 -20.82 -6.68
C SER A 210 -20.74 -20.66 -6.45
N VAL A 211 -20.17 -21.42 -5.51
CA VAL A 211 -18.71 -21.45 -5.28
C VAL A 211 -17.97 -21.78 -6.58
N GLY A 212 -18.45 -22.76 -7.36
CA GLY A 212 -17.83 -23.11 -8.65
C GLY A 212 -17.82 -21.95 -9.66
N THR A 213 -18.94 -21.25 -9.80
CA THR A 213 -19.05 -20.07 -10.66
C THR A 213 -18.12 -18.95 -10.18
N PHE A 214 -18.14 -18.66 -8.87
CA PHE A 214 -17.33 -17.59 -8.30
C PHE A 214 -15.82 -17.87 -8.46
N GLY A 215 -15.40 -19.10 -8.17
CA GLY A 215 -14.01 -19.53 -8.37
C GLY A 215 -13.58 -19.45 -9.84
N HIS A 216 -14.45 -19.81 -10.79
CA HIS A 216 -14.17 -19.66 -12.21
C HIS A 216 -14.00 -18.19 -12.63
N LEU A 217 -14.84 -17.28 -12.12
CA LEU A 217 -14.72 -15.85 -12.40
C LEU A 217 -13.40 -15.29 -11.88
N LEU A 218 -12.99 -15.66 -10.65
CA LEU A 218 -11.71 -15.24 -10.08
C LEU A 218 -10.51 -15.83 -10.84
N ALA A 219 -10.59 -17.08 -11.30
CA ALA A 219 -9.51 -17.69 -12.08
C ALA A 219 -9.33 -17.04 -13.47
N THR A 220 -10.41 -16.55 -14.07
CA THR A 220 -10.40 -15.97 -15.42
C THR A 220 -10.10 -14.48 -15.43
N HIS A 221 -10.44 -13.75 -14.36
CA HIS A 221 -10.34 -12.29 -14.28
C HIS A 221 -9.31 -11.78 -13.26
N ALA A 222 -8.15 -12.44 -13.20
CA ALA A 222 -7.03 -11.93 -12.40
C ALA A 222 -6.54 -10.56 -12.94
N PRO A 223 -6.20 -9.60 -12.06
CA PRO A 223 -5.69 -8.30 -12.47
C PRO A 223 -4.28 -8.44 -13.05
N PHE A 224 -3.96 -7.60 -14.05
CA PHE A 224 -2.69 -7.58 -14.75
C PHE A 224 -1.92 -6.29 -14.46
N LEU A 225 -0.59 -6.40 -14.42
CA LEU A 225 0.27 -5.22 -14.34
C LEU A 225 0.07 -4.34 -15.59
N PRO A 226 0.06 -2.99 -15.44
CA PRO A 226 0.00 -2.11 -16.60
C PRO A 226 1.17 -2.31 -17.56
N ASP A 227 0.97 -2.08 -18.86
CA ASP A 227 2.00 -2.29 -19.88
C ASP A 227 3.16 -1.29 -19.80
N SER A 228 2.94 -0.14 -19.16
CA SER A 228 3.93 0.93 -19.06
C SER A 228 4.07 1.41 -17.62
N PHE A 229 5.27 1.87 -17.26
CA PHE A 229 5.53 2.55 -16.00
C PHE A 229 5.85 4.02 -16.26
N PRO A 230 4.83 4.87 -16.50
CA PRO A 230 5.05 6.27 -16.82
C PRO A 230 5.57 7.03 -15.61
N ASP A 231 6.39 8.06 -15.87
CA ASP A 231 6.78 9.06 -14.88
C ASP A 231 7.46 8.52 -13.61
N VAL A 232 8.30 7.48 -13.75
CA VAL A 232 9.01 6.81 -12.65
C VAL A 232 9.68 7.80 -11.68
N GLY A 233 10.30 8.86 -12.19
CA GLY A 233 10.98 9.88 -11.37
C GLY A 233 10.08 10.75 -10.49
N ASN A 234 8.75 10.71 -10.69
CA ASN A 234 7.79 11.48 -9.91
C ASN A 234 7.27 10.73 -8.69
N ILE A 235 7.49 9.41 -8.60
CA ILE A 235 7.02 8.60 -7.49
C ILE A 235 7.94 8.78 -6.30
N ARG A 236 7.38 9.28 -5.19
CA ARG A 236 8.12 9.56 -3.95
C ARG A 236 7.48 8.83 -2.79
N SER A 237 8.29 8.23 -1.91
CA SER A 237 7.76 7.70 -0.67
C SER A 237 7.33 8.83 0.26
N LYS A 238 6.19 8.68 0.92
CA LYS A 238 5.75 9.54 2.02
C LYS A 238 6.47 9.12 3.29
N TRP A 239 7.14 10.05 3.94
CA TRP A 239 7.95 9.76 5.10
C TRP A 239 7.89 10.87 6.14
N ALA A 240 8.22 10.52 7.37
CA ALA A 240 8.29 11.45 8.48
C ALA A 240 9.52 11.18 9.33
N GLN A 241 10.18 12.23 9.80
CA GLN A 241 11.31 12.10 10.71
C GLN A 241 10.97 12.71 12.06
N ILE A 242 10.87 11.84 13.07
CA ILE A 242 10.58 12.23 14.44
C ILE A 242 11.85 12.81 15.07
N SER A 243 11.79 14.07 15.47
CA SER A 243 12.87 14.78 16.16
C SER A 243 12.69 14.78 17.68
N GLU A 244 11.44 14.84 18.15
CA GLU A 244 11.10 14.74 19.57
C GLU A 244 9.98 13.69 19.75
N PRO A 245 10.05 12.81 20.76
CA PRO A 245 11.14 12.68 21.73
C PRO A 245 12.43 12.14 21.08
N ASN A 246 13.58 12.51 21.65
CA ASN A 246 14.88 12.05 21.16
C ASN A 246 15.01 10.52 21.40
N ARG A 247 15.35 9.78 20.34
CA ARG A 247 15.39 8.30 20.34
C ARG A 247 16.29 7.71 21.43
N ASP A 248 17.42 8.34 21.73
CA ASP A 248 18.39 7.84 22.70
C ASP A 248 17.92 8.14 24.14
N VAL A 249 17.50 9.39 24.37
CA VAL A 249 17.08 9.85 25.71
C VAL A 249 15.77 9.19 26.16
N ALA A 250 14.86 8.93 25.23
CA ALA A 250 13.53 8.41 25.53
C ALA A 250 13.52 6.99 26.11
N VAL A 251 14.57 6.20 25.85
CA VAL A 251 14.69 4.82 26.36
C VAL A 251 15.45 4.78 27.69
N GLU A 252 16.40 5.70 27.90
CA GLU A 252 17.19 5.76 29.14
C GLU A 252 16.38 6.25 30.34
N LYS A 253 15.54 7.27 30.15
CA LYS A 253 14.79 7.90 31.24
C LYS A 253 13.31 7.53 31.18
N PRO A 254 12.82 6.67 32.09
CA PRO A 254 11.42 6.28 32.10
C PRO A 254 10.52 7.49 32.40
N LEU A 255 9.54 7.71 31.53
CA LEU A 255 8.44 8.64 31.75
C LEU A 255 7.54 8.09 32.86
N ARG A 256 7.65 8.65 34.06
CA ARG A 256 6.83 8.29 35.22
C ARG A 256 5.57 9.14 35.26
N PHE A 257 4.41 8.50 35.34
CA PHE A 257 3.12 9.18 35.47
C PHE A 257 2.15 8.36 36.32
N VAL A 258 1.07 8.96 36.78
CA VAL A 258 0.07 8.28 37.62
C VAL A 258 -0.89 7.50 36.74
N ALA A 259 -1.09 6.22 37.04
CA ALA A 259 -2.09 5.38 36.38
C ALA A 259 -3.50 5.98 36.49
N GLY A 260 -4.30 5.85 35.43
CA GLY A 260 -5.62 6.46 35.32
C GLY A 260 -5.60 7.94 34.91
N LEU A 261 -4.42 8.59 34.81
CA LEU A 261 -4.28 9.96 34.31
C LEU A 261 -3.48 9.99 33.00
N PRO A 262 -3.89 10.83 32.02
CA PRO A 262 -3.13 10.99 30.79
C PRO A 262 -1.82 11.74 31.04
N CYS A 263 -0.73 11.22 30.47
CA CYS A 263 0.57 11.87 30.40
C CYS A 263 0.78 12.43 28.99
N ALA A 264 1.15 13.71 28.89
CA ALA A 264 1.44 14.33 27.61
C ALA A 264 2.91 14.14 27.24
N VAL A 265 3.17 13.58 26.06
CA VAL A 265 4.48 13.47 25.44
C VAL A 265 4.54 14.39 24.24
N ARG A 266 5.58 15.23 24.18
CA ARG A 266 5.78 16.10 23.03
C ARG A 266 6.30 15.28 21.84
N LEU A 267 5.53 15.29 20.76
CA LEU A 267 5.91 14.68 19.49
C LEU A 267 6.14 15.79 18.46
N VAL A 268 7.37 15.86 17.94
CA VAL A 268 7.72 16.76 16.84
C VAL A 268 8.29 15.93 15.71
N ALA A 269 7.76 16.11 14.51
CA ALA A 269 8.26 15.44 13.31
C ALA A 269 8.17 16.34 12.08
N SER A 270 9.12 16.20 11.16
CA SER A 270 9.01 16.73 9.79
C SER A 270 8.27 15.73 8.92
N LEU A 271 7.38 16.22 8.07
CA LEU A 271 6.50 15.46 7.18
C LEU A 271 6.88 15.77 5.73
N ASN A 272 6.99 14.74 4.89
CA ASN A 272 7.42 14.90 3.50
C ASN A 272 6.49 14.19 2.54
N TYR A 273 6.06 14.92 1.50
CA TYR A 273 5.19 14.43 0.42
C TYR A 273 3.79 13.97 0.85
N LEU A 274 3.25 14.57 1.93
CA LEU A 274 1.86 14.38 2.35
C LEU A 274 0.98 15.46 1.73
N ASP A 275 -0.19 15.07 1.21
CA ASP A 275 -1.20 16.00 0.75
C ASP A 275 -2.18 16.41 1.88
N GLU A 276 -3.13 17.32 1.59
CA GLU A 276 -4.11 17.75 2.58
C GLU A 276 -4.98 16.60 3.13
N ASN A 277 -5.28 15.60 2.30
CA ASN A 277 -6.08 14.46 2.71
C ASN A 277 -5.27 13.53 3.63
N ASP A 278 -3.99 13.32 3.33
CA ASP A 278 -3.05 12.61 4.20
C ASP A 278 -2.95 13.30 5.57
N LEU A 279 -2.78 14.62 5.60
CA LEU A 279 -2.71 15.39 6.85
C LEU A 279 -3.98 15.26 7.70
N ARG A 280 -5.16 15.19 7.07
CA ARG A 280 -6.44 14.95 7.78
C ARG A 280 -6.53 13.54 8.36
N ASN A 281 -5.89 12.57 7.70
CA ASN A 281 -5.88 11.16 8.07
C ASN A 281 -4.67 10.73 8.90
N LEU A 282 -3.72 11.62 9.13
CA LEU A 282 -2.53 11.41 9.96
C LEU A 282 -2.92 11.11 11.40
N ARG A 283 -2.34 10.04 11.96
CA ARG A 283 -2.53 9.62 13.34
C ARG A 283 -1.22 9.18 13.98
N VAL A 284 -1.24 9.11 15.30
CA VAL A 284 -0.22 8.43 16.10
C VAL A 284 -0.84 7.13 16.62
N ASP A 285 -0.21 6.02 16.30
CA ASP A 285 -0.56 4.69 16.80
C ASP A 285 0.25 4.36 18.05
N TYR A 286 -0.38 3.63 18.98
CA TYR A 286 0.19 3.19 20.25
C TYR A 286 -0.01 1.68 20.42
N PRO A 287 0.92 0.95 21.03
CA PRO A 287 0.90 -0.50 21.12
C PRO A 287 -0.05 -1.02 22.22
N ASN A 288 -0.99 -0.21 22.72
CA ASN A 288 -1.82 -0.57 23.87
C ASN A 288 -2.97 -1.53 23.54
N ASN A 289 -3.01 -2.10 22.32
CA ASN A 289 -4.06 -2.99 21.81
C ASN A 289 -5.50 -2.42 21.89
N SER A 290 -5.70 -1.16 22.31
CA SER A 290 -7.03 -0.56 22.42
C SER A 290 -7.58 -0.08 21.07
N ARG A 291 -6.76 -0.15 20.00
CA ARG A 291 -7.07 0.31 18.63
C ARG A 291 -7.47 1.79 18.55
N ASP A 292 -7.15 2.57 19.58
CA ASP A 292 -7.40 4.01 19.61
C ASP A 292 -6.21 4.76 19.01
N TYR A 293 -6.46 5.51 17.95
CA TYR A 293 -5.47 6.34 17.29
C TYR A 293 -5.54 7.77 17.82
N PHE A 294 -4.41 8.37 18.17
CA PHE A 294 -4.39 9.79 18.51
C PHE A 294 -4.39 10.63 17.24
N ARG A 295 -5.30 11.59 17.20
CA ARG A 295 -5.42 12.55 16.11
C ARG A 295 -4.77 13.87 16.52
N PRO A 296 -3.66 14.27 15.87
CA PRO A 296 -3.11 15.61 16.02
C PRO A 296 -4.16 16.67 15.68
N ARG A 297 -4.15 17.80 16.40
CA ARG A 297 -5.07 18.88 16.08
C ARG A 297 -4.60 19.56 14.79
N PRO A 298 -5.52 20.13 13.99
CA PRO A 298 -5.12 20.92 12.81
C PRO A 298 -4.17 22.08 13.16
N THR A 299 -4.26 22.61 14.39
CA THR A 299 -3.37 23.66 14.91
C THR A 299 -1.96 23.18 15.24
N ASP A 300 -1.76 21.87 15.39
CA ASP A 300 -0.47 21.26 15.71
C ASP A 300 0.37 21.03 14.43
N ILE A 301 -0.26 21.13 13.26
CA ILE A 301 0.36 21.01 11.95
C ILE A 301 0.73 22.41 11.47
N SER A 302 1.94 22.56 10.93
CA SER A 302 2.39 23.82 10.33
C SER A 302 1.46 24.24 9.19
N LYS A 303 1.42 25.55 8.89
CA LYS A 303 0.62 26.07 7.76
C LYS A 303 1.03 25.46 6.41
N GLU A 304 2.31 25.11 6.29
CA GLU A 304 2.89 24.48 5.09
C GLU A 304 2.63 22.97 5.03
N GLY A 305 2.17 22.35 6.12
CA GLY A 305 1.91 20.90 6.18
C GLY A 305 3.17 20.04 6.32
N ASP A 306 4.33 20.66 6.43
CA ASP A 306 5.66 20.04 6.46
C ASP A 306 6.13 19.62 7.86
N ARG A 307 5.39 19.99 8.91
CA ARG A 307 5.77 19.74 10.30
C ARG A 307 4.58 19.51 11.19
N ILE A 308 4.71 18.57 12.11
CA ILE A 308 3.81 18.35 13.23
C ILE A 308 4.53 18.64 14.55
N SER A 309 3.84 19.33 15.46
CA SER A 309 4.27 19.55 16.84
C SER A 309 3.06 19.39 17.75
N SER A 310 2.82 18.18 18.25
CA SER A 310 1.64 17.84 19.05
C SER A 310 2.01 17.30 20.42
N LEU A 311 1.07 17.41 21.36
CA LEU A 311 1.14 16.78 22.68
C LEU A 311 0.33 15.48 22.64
N VAL A 312 1.04 14.40 22.41
CA VAL A 312 0.52 13.04 22.30
C VAL A 312 0.20 12.53 23.70
N LEU A 313 -1.05 12.13 23.93
CA LEU A 313 -1.47 11.65 25.25
C LEU A 313 -1.24 10.14 25.35
N ILE A 314 -0.56 9.72 26.41
CA ILE A 314 -0.35 8.33 26.78
C ILE A 314 -1.03 8.10 28.12
N SER A 315 -1.88 7.10 28.22
CA SER A 315 -2.50 6.70 29.47
C SER A 315 -2.44 5.19 29.63
N SER A 316 -2.41 4.76 30.88
CA SER A 316 -2.64 3.38 31.28
C SER A 316 -3.75 3.37 32.32
N SER A 317 -4.71 2.46 32.21
CA SER A 317 -5.77 2.28 33.22
C SER A 317 -5.20 1.76 34.55
N GLU A 318 -4.15 0.94 34.47
CA GLU A 318 -3.54 0.27 35.61
C GLU A 318 -2.08 0.67 35.77
N ALA A 319 -1.59 0.61 37.01
CA ALA A 319 -0.17 0.78 37.30
C ALA A 319 0.60 -0.47 36.86
N TRP A 320 1.82 -0.29 36.37
CA TRP A 320 2.69 -1.39 35.98
C TRP A 320 3.71 -1.67 37.08
N SER A 321 4.10 -2.94 37.23
CA SER A 321 5.16 -3.33 38.17
C SER A 321 6.47 -2.63 37.81
N ASP A 322 6.78 -2.60 36.52
CA ASP A 322 8.03 -2.08 35.97
C ASP A 322 7.77 -1.14 34.80
N ALA A 323 8.80 -0.35 34.48
CA ALA A 323 8.78 0.47 33.29
C ALA A 323 8.87 -0.42 32.04
N ALA A 324 8.06 -0.14 31.02
CA ALA A 324 8.03 -0.88 29.77
C ALA A 324 8.22 0.05 28.56
N ASP A 325 8.67 -0.53 27.45
CA ASP A 325 8.87 0.22 26.20
C ASP A 325 7.53 0.35 25.46
N VAL A 326 7.21 1.58 25.08
CA VAL A 326 6.04 1.97 24.29
C VAL A 326 6.55 2.55 22.98
N THR A 327 5.97 2.14 21.86
CA THR A 327 6.39 2.62 20.53
C THR A 327 5.33 3.54 19.97
N LEU A 328 5.67 4.80 19.70
CA LEU A 328 4.79 5.70 18.97
C LEU A 328 5.13 5.60 17.49
N THR A 329 4.13 5.38 16.65
CA THR A 329 4.31 5.29 15.18
C THR A 329 3.40 6.29 14.49
N LEU A 330 3.95 7.05 13.53
CA LEU A 330 3.15 7.90 12.65
C LEU A 330 2.52 7.06 11.54
N VAL A 331 1.19 7.12 11.43
CA VAL A 331 0.42 6.33 10.48
C VAL A 331 -0.60 7.19 9.73
N LEU A 332 -0.94 6.80 8.51
CA LEU A 332 -2.09 7.30 7.77
C LEU A 332 -3.23 6.30 7.92
N LEU A 333 -4.42 6.76 8.27
CA LEU A 333 -5.61 5.90 8.25
C LEU A 333 -6.16 5.81 6.84
N ALA A 334 -6.05 4.63 6.24
CA ALA A 334 -6.77 4.27 5.04
C ALA A 334 -8.17 3.77 5.43
N SER A 335 -9.20 4.51 5.02
CA SER A 335 -10.60 4.13 5.22
C SER A 335 -11.21 3.74 3.88
N SER A 336 -11.78 2.54 3.82
CA SER A 336 -12.69 2.10 2.76
C SER A 336 -14.05 1.82 3.41
N SER A 337 -15.16 2.16 2.74
CA SER A 337 -16.52 2.06 3.30
C SER A 337 -16.94 0.64 3.66
N SER A 338 -16.27 -0.39 3.12
CA SER A 338 -16.56 -1.81 3.34
C SER A 338 -15.49 -2.57 4.15
N GLN A 339 -14.32 -1.98 4.39
CA GLN A 339 -13.20 -2.65 5.05
C GLN A 339 -12.88 -2.04 6.43
N LYS A 340 -12.22 -2.85 7.29
CA LYS A 340 -11.65 -2.35 8.55
C LYS A 340 -10.64 -1.24 8.23
N ILE A 341 -10.64 -0.19 9.06
CA ILE A 341 -9.64 0.89 8.98
C ILE A 341 -8.25 0.28 9.06
N VAL A 342 -7.41 0.56 8.07
CA VAL A 342 -6.02 0.10 8.02
C VAL A 342 -5.11 1.27 8.36
N ALA A 343 -4.23 1.07 9.36
CA ALA A 343 -3.16 2.01 9.66
C ALA A 343 -1.96 1.72 8.77
N VAL A 344 -1.63 2.67 7.92
CA VAL A 344 -0.49 2.59 7.00
C VAL A 344 0.67 3.39 7.61
N PRO A 345 1.79 2.76 8.02
CA PRO A 345 2.90 3.49 8.62
C PRO A 345 3.59 4.40 7.59
N LEU A 346 3.93 5.61 8.02
CA LEU A 346 4.85 6.47 7.27
C LEU A 346 6.26 5.89 7.37
N LEU A 347 7.08 6.06 6.33
CA LEU A 347 8.49 5.66 6.38
C LEU A 347 9.31 6.64 7.22
N ASP A 348 10.44 6.20 7.77
CA ASP A 348 11.33 7.03 8.58
C ASP A 348 12.28 7.91 7.75
N SER A 349 12.53 7.54 6.49
CA SER A 349 13.39 8.28 5.57
C SER A 349 13.04 7.96 4.10
N PRO A 350 13.50 8.74 3.12
CA PRO A 350 13.21 8.50 1.70
C PRO A 350 13.86 7.21 1.17
N SER A 351 14.97 6.77 1.78
CA SER A 351 15.72 5.56 1.43
C SER A 351 15.63 4.47 2.51
N GLY A 352 14.80 4.66 3.53
CA GLY A 352 14.50 3.70 4.60
C GLY A 352 13.20 2.94 4.36
N ALA A 353 13.15 1.67 4.77
CA ALA A 353 11.94 0.85 4.75
C ALA A 353 11.28 0.74 6.14
N GLN A 354 11.85 1.42 7.14
CA GLN A 354 11.37 1.30 8.52
C GLN A 354 10.24 2.28 8.79
N PRO A 355 9.25 1.92 9.63
CA PRO A 355 8.23 2.86 10.08
C PRO A 355 8.84 4.04 10.84
N SER A 356 8.28 5.23 10.59
CA SER A 356 8.55 6.43 11.37
C SER A 356 8.01 6.25 12.78
N SER A 357 8.88 5.76 13.65
CA SER A 357 8.55 5.38 15.00
C SER A 357 9.62 5.85 16.00
N VAL A 358 9.18 5.98 17.25
CA VAL A 358 10.04 6.28 18.39
C VAL A 358 9.65 5.42 19.58
N ARG A 359 10.64 4.81 20.21
CA ARG A 359 10.46 4.04 21.44
C ARG A 359 10.69 4.94 22.63
N LEU A 360 9.81 4.84 23.61
CA LEU A 360 9.88 5.57 24.87
C LEU A 360 9.60 4.62 26.02
N ARG A 361 10.34 4.76 27.11
CA ARG A 361 10.13 3.95 28.30
C ARG A 361 9.09 4.61 29.20
N ALA A 362 8.00 3.93 29.51
CA ALA A 362 6.87 4.43 30.28
C ALA A 362 6.68 3.64 31.58
N HIS A 363 6.37 4.34 32.68
CA HIS A 363 6.08 3.71 33.97
C HIS A 363 4.85 4.36 34.64
N PRO A 364 3.64 3.80 34.42
CA PRO A 364 2.45 4.21 35.13
C PRO A 364 2.50 3.69 36.58
N MET A 365 2.42 4.61 37.53
CA MET A 365 2.56 4.37 38.98
C MET A 365 1.21 4.50 39.69
N THR A 366 1.08 3.85 40.85
CA THR A 366 -0.03 4.14 41.75
C THR A 366 0.09 5.56 42.31
N ARG A 367 -1.05 6.19 42.59
CA ARG A 367 -1.09 7.51 43.24
C ARG A 367 -0.60 7.34 44.68
N THR A 368 0.67 7.68 44.93
CA THR A 368 1.27 7.72 46.28
C THR A 368 0.90 8.98 47.02
#